data_AF-A0A224YYP7-F1
#
_entry.id   AF-A0A224YYP7-F1
#
_cell.length_a   1.000
_cell.length_b   1.000
_cell.length_c   1.000
_cell.angle_alpha   90.00
_cell.angle_beta   90.00
_cell.angle_gamma   90.00
#
_symmetry.space_group_name_H-M   'P 1'
#
loop_
_entity.id
_entity.type
_entity.pdbx_description
1 polymer ?
#
loop_
_entity_poly.entity_id
_entity_poly.type
_entity_poly.pdbx_seq_one_letter_code
_entity_poly.pdbx_strand_id
1 'polypeptide(L)'
;MNVALVALLFVAVAIASSSATSPVNCAAVTCNPDTCAPRQCTCGTYKDQCGCCDICYKCPGDQCNSWILERCTEGHRCVLEDPSKRFEHGGQGRCTPEDSTHTSHTSHTS
;
A
#
# COMPACT_ATOMS: atom_id res chain seq x y z
N MET A 1 -6.26 -29.95 -32.28
CA MET A 1 -5.81 -28.88 -31.37
C MET A 1 -4.56 -28.26 -31.96
N ASN A 2 -4.64 -27.02 -32.46
CA ASN A 2 -3.51 -26.40 -33.16
C ASN A 2 -2.45 -25.98 -32.15
N VAL A 3 -1.34 -26.71 -32.11
CA VAL A 3 -0.21 -26.50 -31.18
C VAL A 3 0.31 -25.05 -31.26
N ALA A 4 0.35 -24.46 -32.46
CA ALA A 4 0.73 -23.08 -32.67
C ALA A 4 -0.22 -22.07 -31.98
N LEU A 5 -1.52 -22.35 -31.98
CA LEU A 5 -2.53 -21.48 -31.36
C LEU A 5 -2.44 -21.54 -29.83
N VAL A 6 -2.16 -22.73 -29.30
CA VAL A 6 -1.92 -22.94 -27.87
C VAL A 6 -0.65 -22.22 -27.42
N ALA A 7 0.45 -22.32 -28.18
CA ALA A 7 1.69 -21.62 -27.88
C ALA A 7 1.52 -20.09 -27.89
N LEU A 8 0.78 -19.54 -28.86
CA LEU A 8 0.46 -18.10 -28.92
C LEU A 8 -0.36 -17.63 -27.70
N LEU A 9 -1.32 -18.43 -27.24
CA LEU A 9 -2.10 -18.13 -26.03
C LEU A 9 -1.21 -18.07 -24.77
N PHE A 10 -0.28 -19.02 -24.61
CA PHE A 10 0.64 -19.02 -23.47
C PHE A 10 1.57 -17.79 -23.47
N VAL A 11 2.08 -17.38 -24.64
CA VAL A 11 2.91 -16.17 -24.75
C VAL A 11 2.10 -14.91 -24.41
N ALA A 12 0.84 -14.81 -24.88
CA ALA A 12 -0.03 -13.68 -24.57
C ALA A 12 -0.33 -13.56 -23.07
N VAL A 13 -0.59 -14.68 -22.38
CA VAL A 13 -0.83 -14.71 -20.93
C VAL A 13 0.42 -14.35 -20.14
N ALA A 14 1.60 -14.80 -20.57
CA ALA A 14 2.88 -14.47 -19.93
C ALA A 14 3.21 -12.97 -20.00
N ILE A 15 2.88 -12.28 -21.11
CA ILE A 15 3.11 -10.84 -21.25
C ILE A 15 2.13 -10.03 -20.37
N ALA A 16 0.87 -10.48 -20.27
CA ALA A 16 -0.17 -9.79 -19.50
C ALA A 16 -0.03 -9.91 -17.97
N SER A 17 0.83 -10.78 -17.46
CA SER A 17 0.97 -11.10 -16.03
C SER A 17 2.13 -10.40 -15.33
N SER A 18 2.69 -9.34 -15.93
CA SER A 18 3.73 -8.53 -15.27
C SER A 18 3.12 -7.42 -14.40
N SER A 19 2.95 -7.72 -13.11
CA SER A 19 2.68 -6.70 -12.09
C SER A 19 4.01 -6.02 -11.73
N ALA A 20 4.35 -4.95 -12.45
CA ALA A 20 5.58 -4.19 -12.20
C ALA A 20 5.41 -3.29 -10.96
N THR A 21 5.65 -3.84 -9.77
CA THR A 21 5.95 -3.03 -8.59
C THR A 21 7.26 -3.54 -8.00
N SER A 22 8.37 -3.14 -8.63
CA SER A 22 9.68 -3.36 -8.04
C SER A 22 9.76 -2.63 -6.69
N PRO A 23 10.29 -3.28 -5.64
CA PRO A 23 10.48 -2.61 -4.36
C PRO A 23 11.42 -1.42 -4.51
N VAL A 24 11.17 -0.36 -3.74
CA VAL A 24 12.01 0.84 -3.75
C VAL A 24 13.41 0.47 -3.24
N ASN A 25 14.44 0.78 -4.02
CA ASN A 25 15.82 0.60 -3.59
C ASN A 25 16.26 1.74 -2.67
N CYS A 26 15.97 1.61 -1.37
CA CYS A 26 16.34 2.62 -0.38
C CYS A 26 17.85 2.75 -0.15
N ALA A 27 18.66 1.74 -0.51
CA ALA A 27 20.13 1.84 -0.39
C ALA A 27 20.73 2.84 -1.40
N ALA A 28 20.03 3.13 -2.50
CA ALA A 28 20.43 4.13 -3.48
C ALA A 28 19.91 5.54 -3.15
N VAL A 29 19.10 5.70 -2.10
CA VAL A 29 18.52 6.97 -1.68
C VAL A 29 19.34 7.54 -0.53
N THR A 30 20.01 8.66 -0.76
CA THR A 30 20.61 9.43 0.35
C THR A 30 19.54 10.32 0.96
N CYS A 31 19.17 10.06 2.21
CA CYS A 31 18.19 10.88 2.91
C CYS A 31 18.75 12.29 3.17
N ASN A 32 18.02 13.32 2.74
CA ASN A 32 18.28 14.71 3.08
C ASN A 32 17.04 15.32 3.77
N PRO A 33 17.00 15.35 5.11
CA PRO A 33 15.85 15.85 5.87
C PRO A 33 15.48 17.30 5.56
N ASP A 34 16.46 18.13 5.18
CA ASP A 34 16.25 19.56 4.90
C ASP A 34 15.43 19.79 3.62
N THR A 35 15.31 18.77 2.76
CA THR A 35 14.48 18.81 1.54
C THR A 35 13.06 18.34 1.78
N CYS A 36 12.75 17.82 2.97
CA CYS A 36 11.41 17.36 3.29
C CYS A 36 10.46 18.56 3.45
N ALA A 37 9.28 18.44 2.86
CA ALA A 37 8.24 19.45 3.06
C ALA A 37 7.82 19.50 4.54
N PRO A 38 7.73 20.69 5.16
CA PRO A 38 7.25 20.81 6.52
C PRO A 38 5.79 20.34 6.60
N ARG A 39 5.45 19.58 7.65
CA ARG A 39 4.09 19.08 7.85
C ARG A 39 3.55 19.44 9.22
N GLN A 40 2.26 19.77 9.27
CA GLN A 40 1.49 19.87 10.50
C GLN A 40 0.43 18.78 10.44
N CYS A 41 0.68 17.67 11.15
CA CYS A 41 -0.18 16.50 11.08
C CYS A 41 -1.03 16.40 12.34
N THR A 42 -2.35 16.38 12.17
CA THR A 42 -3.32 16.31 13.27
C THR A 42 -3.28 14.96 13.99
N CYS A 43 -3.11 13.87 13.24
CA CYS A 43 -3.21 12.49 13.77
C CYS A 43 -1.84 11.78 13.84
N GLY A 44 -0.77 12.55 13.97
CA GLY A 44 0.61 12.07 14.04
C GLY A 44 1.30 11.90 12.68
N THR A 45 2.55 11.46 12.73
CA THR A 45 3.42 11.28 11.56
C THR A 45 3.99 9.88 11.49
N TYR A 46 4.32 9.43 10.28
CA TYR A 46 5.15 8.26 10.01
C TYR A 46 6.22 8.60 8.98
N LYS A 47 7.29 7.80 8.92
CA LYS A 47 8.30 7.96 7.88
C LYS A 47 7.84 7.41 6.54
N ASP A 48 8.30 8.02 5.45
CA ASP A 48 8.15 7.50 4.09
C ASP A 48 8.75 6.09 3.92
N GLN A 49 8.63 5.50 2.73
CA GLN A 49 9.07 4.12 2.46
C GLN A 49 10.56 3.85 2.75
N CYS A 50 11.40 4.88 2.71
CA CYS A 50 12.83 4.76 2.98
C CYS A 50 13.24 5.32 4.34
N GLY A 51 12.28 5.69 5.19
CA GLY A 51 12.57 6.16 6.54
C GLY A 51 12.98 7.62 6.65
N CYS A 52 12.85 8.43 5.59
CA CYS A 52 13.46 9.76 5.53
C CYS A 52 12.51 10.88 5.99
N CYS A 53 11.54 11.23 5.15
CA CYS A 53 10.63 12.33 5.41
C CYS A 53 9.43 11.90 6.24
N ASP A 54 8.92 12.82 7.07
CA ASP A 54 7.67 12.62 7.77
C ASP A 54 6.47 12.80 6.82
N ILE A 55 5.50 11.90 6.94
CA ILE A 55 4.23 11.84 6.22
C ILE A 55 3.12 11.85 7.26
N CYS A 56 2.01 12.54 6.99
CA CYS A 56 0.88 12.56 7.91
C CYS A 56 0.07 11.27 7.81
N TYR A 57 -0.30 10.71 8.96
CA TYR A 57 -1.38 9.73 9.00
C TYR A 57 -2.71 10.37 8.58
N LYS A 58 -3.59 9.55 7.98
CA LYS A 58 -5.01 9.86 7.83
C LYS A 58 -5.73 9.70 9.16
N CYS A 59 -6.62 10.64 9.48
CA CYS A 59 -7.36 10.62 10.72
C CYS A 59 -8.52 9.61 10.69
N PRO A 60 -9.08 9.25 11.86
CA PRO A 60 -10.27 8.41 11.92
C PRO A 60 -11.39 8.97 11.04
N GLY A 61 -11.94 8.12 10.16
CA GLY A 61 -12.99 8.51 9.23
C GLY A 61 -12.52 9.23 7.95
N ASP A 62 -11.25 9.60 7.80
CA ASP A 62 -10.73 10.18 6.56
C ASP A 62 -10.71 9.17 5.42
N GLN A 63 -10.81 9.68 4.19
CA GLN A 63 -10.55 8.88 2.98
C GLN A 63 -9.07 8.50 2.91
N CYS A 64 -8.81 7.26 2.52
CA CYS A 64 -7.48 6.69 2.42
C CYS A 64 -7.37 5.79 1.18
N ASN A 65 -6.15 5.64 0.67
CA ASN A 65 -5.84 4.73 -0.42
C ASN A 65 -4.54 3.95 -0.13
N SER A 66 -4.69 2.64 0.12
CA SER A 66 -3.55 1.77 0.43
C SER A 66 -2.62 1.51 -0.76
N TRP A 67 -3.11 1.66 -2.00
CA TRP A 67 -2.29 1.49 -3.22
C TRP A 67 -1.19 2.56 -3.32
N ILE A 68 -1.50 3.79 -2.94
CA ILE A 68 -0.51 4.89 -2.86
C ILE A 68 0.11 5.02 -1.45
N LEU A 69 -0.02 3.97 -0.63
CA LEU A 69 0.65 3.81 0.67
C LEU A 69 0.25 4.87 1.72
N GLU A 70 -0.96 5.40 1.61
CA GLU A 70 -1.53 6.20 2.69
C GLU A 70 -1.82 5.29 3.89
N ARG A 71 -1.49 5.78 5.09
CA ARG A 71 -1.69 5.05 6.35
C ARG A 71 -2.65 5.79 7.24
N CYS A 72 -3.55 5.05 7.88
CA CYS A 72 -4.38 5.57 8.97
C CYS A 72 -3.56 5.65 10.25
N THR A 73 -3.99 6.51 11.17
CA THR A 73 -3.41 6.60 12.52
C THR A 73 -3.56 5.28 13.27
N GLU A 74 -2.87 5.16 14.41
CA GLU A 74 -2.85 3.93 15.21
C GLU A 74 -4.26 3.43 15.57
N GLY A 75 -4.43 2.10 15.58
CA GLY A 75 -5.71 1.44 15.85
C GLY A 75 -6.76 1.60 14.74
N HIS A 76 -6.38 2.11 13.57
CA HIS A 76 -7.25 2.23 12.41
C HIS A 76 -6.61 1.60 11.18
N ARG A 77 -7.45 1.01 10.32
CA ARG A 77 -7.06 0.44 9.03
C ARG A 77 -7.83 1.09 7.89
N CYS A 78 -7.20 1.15 6.72
CA CYS A 78 -7.85 1.63 5.52
C CYS A 78 -8.73 0.54 4.90
N VAL A 79 -10.05 0.67 5.01
CA VAL A 79 -11.02 -0.32 4.50
C VAL A 79 -11.71 0.24 3.26
N LEU A 80 -11.78 -0.55 2.19
CA LEU A 80 -12.52 -0.16 0.98
C LEU A 80 -13.97 0.19 1.30
N GLU A 81 -14.42 1.34 0.78
CA GLU A 81 -15.83 1.74 0.88
C GLU A 81 -16.72 0.87 -0.01
N ASP A 82 -16.20 0.46 -1.17
CA ASP A 82 -16.83 -0.47 -2.10
C ASP A 82 -15.92 -1.68 -2.35
N PRO A 83 -16.23 -2.87 -1.80
CA PRO A 83 -15.37 -4.06 -1.94
C PRO A 83 -15.27 -4.57 -3.38
N SER A 84 -16.15 -4.14 -4.29
CA SER A 84 -16.07 -4.49 -5.71
C SER A 84 -15.02 -3.67 -6.48
N LYS A 85 -14.59 -2.53 -5.91
CA LYS A 85 -13.61 -1.63 -6.52
C LYS A 85 -12.30 -1.71 -5.76
N ARG A 86 -11.34 -2.44 -6.31
CA ARG A 86 -10.00 -2.52 -5.72
C ARG A 86 -9.26 -1.18 -5.83
N PHE A 87 -8.32 -0.91 -4.92
CA PHE A 87 -7.55 0.34 -4.90
C PHE A 87 -6.76 0.57 -6.21
N GLU A 88 -6.26 -0.49 -6.84
CA GLU A 88 -5.51 -0.44 -8.10
C GLU A 88 -6.35 0.10 -9.28
N HIS A 89 -7.67 0.01 -9.16
CA HIS A 89 -8.63 0.49 -10.16
C HIS A 89 -9.37 1.76 -9.69
N GLY A 90 -8.78 2.51 -8.76
CA GLY A 90 -9.37 3.76 -8.24
C GLY A 90 -10.38 3.56 -7.12
N GLY A 91 -10.44 2.36 -6.51
CA GLY A 91 -11.17 2.14 -5.26
C GLY A 91 -10.72 3.12 -4.18
N GLN A 92 -11.67 3.59 -3.36
CA GLN A 92 -11.42 4.47 -2.24
C GLN A 92 -11.75 3.76 -0.94
N GLY A 93 -10.97 4.02 0.09
CA GLY A 93 -11.16 3.47 1.42
C GLY A 93 -11.39 4.55 2.45
N ARG A 94 -11.71 4.12 3.66
CA ARG A 94 -11.87 4.98 4.84
C ARG A 94 -11.11 4.39 6.02
N CYS A 95 -10.56 5.26 6.86
CA CYS A 95 -9.93 4.85 8.11
C CYS A 95 -10.99 4.42 9.11
N THR A 96 -11.10 3.12 9.35
CA THR A 96 -12.02 2.52 10.33
C THR A 96 -11.24 1.95 11.50
N PRO A 97 -11.82 1.90 12.72
CA PRO A 97 -11.22 1.20 13.84
C PRO A 97 -10.87 -0.25 13.47
N GLU A 98 -9.74 -0.72 13.97
CA GLU A 98 -9.41 -2.15 13.92
C GLU A 98 -10.28 -2.87 14.95
N ASP A 99 -11.11 -3.83 14.52
CA ASP A 99 -11.81 -4.70 15.46
C ASP A 99 -10.77 -5.48 16.27
N SER A 100 -10.90 -5.46 17.60
CA SER A 100 -9.96 -6.05 18.57
C SER A 100 -9.85 -7.59 18.50
N THR A 101 -10.36 -8.25 17.46
CA THR A 101 -10.44 -9.71 17.30
C THR A 101 -9.34 -10.31 16.44
N HIS A 102 -8.34 -9.55 15.99
CA HIS A 102 -7.17 -10.09 15.30
C HIS A 102 -5.93 -10.21 16.20
N THR A 103 -6.13 -10.70 17.43
CA THR A 103 -5.05 -11.34 18.19
C THR A 103 -5.16 -12.84 18.01
N SER A 104 -4.54 -13.38 16.96
CA SER A 104 -3.98 -14.75 16.88
C SER A 104 -3.52 -15.04 15.44
N HIS A 105 -2.38 -15.73 15.33
CA HIS A 105 -1.67 -16.15 14.09
C HIS A 105 -0.84 -15.00 13.48
N THR A 106 0.49 -14.92 13.60
CA THR A 106 1.50 -15.99 13.72
C THR A 106 2.83 -15.35 14.15
N SER A 107 3.23 -15.55 15.40
CA SER A 107 4.62 -15.36 15.83
C SER A 107 5.21 -16.75 16.07
N HIS A 108 5.66 -17.39 14.98
CA HIS A 108 6.57 -18.51 15.08
C HIS A 108 7.99 -17.97 15.19
N THR A 109 8.49 -18.00 16.42
CA THR A 109 9.91 -18.06 16.78
C THR A 109 10.66 -19.13 15.99
N SER A 110 11.84 -18.79 15.49
CA SER A 110 13.00 -19.69 15.40
C SER A 110 14.25 -18.86 15.64
#